data_AF-Q2RY17-F1
#
_entry.id   AF-Q2RY17-F1
#
_cell.length_a   1.000
_cell.length_b   1.000
_cell.length_c   1.000
_cell.angle_alpha   90.00
_cell.angle_beta   90.00
_cell.angle_gamma   90.00
#
_symmetry.space_group_name_H-M   'P 1'
#
loop_
_entity.id
_entity.type
_entity.pdbx_description
1 polymer ?
#
loop_
_entity_poly.entity_id
_entity_poly.type
_entity_poly.pdbx_seq_one_letter_code
_entity_poly.pdbx_strand_id
1 'polypeptide(L)'
;MNRASPLNETFSEWWEKSIDKDDGQAKADRAALCRLGVADQVFPPAIDVAGALTIGAFRTLYRQINQREILKDFRTGDWEDRLAVAAMVLAQVRTNTPSHTTAALLGGDDDTPLMAESRFRRLLRAKDPVDLWAQARRAVALLKREAPVGDLGASLFTWDAHTRRRWAGAYWRLQAPAEDQSAPSAAVLSPTPLSTLGAP
;
A
#
# COMPACT_ATOMS: atom_id res chain seq x y z
N MET A 1 4.12 -12.19 13.22
CA MET A 1 2.93 -11.39 12.85
C MET A 1 3.29 -9.91 12.85
N ASN A 2 3.25 -9.26 11.69
CA ASN A 2 3.49 -7.82 11.57
C ASN A 2 2.24 -7.09 12.09
N ARG A 3 2.36 -6.28 13.15
CA ARG A 3 1.24 -5.48 13.67
C ARG A 3 0.83 -4.52 12.55
N ALA A 4 -0.42 -4.57 12.10
CA ALA A 4 -0.91 -3.67 11.07
C ALA A 4 -0.70 -2.22 11.55
N SER A 5 -0.13 -1.37 10.68
CA SER A 5 -0.01 0.06 11.00
C SER A 5 -1.40 0.63 11.27
N PRO A 6 -1.60 1.53 12.26
CA PRO A 6 -2.89 2.17 12.50
C PRO A 6 -3.49 2.84 11.25
N LEU A 7 -2.64 3.26 10.30
CA LEU A 7 -3.09 3.75 8.99
C LEU A 7 -3.70 2.65 8.12
N ASN A 8 -3.08 1.46 8.06
CA ASN A 8 -3.60 0.34 7.28
C ASN A 8 -5.00 -0.06 7.77
N GLU A 9 -5.18 -0.10 9.08
CA GLU A 9 -6.48 -0.35 9.71
C GLU A 9 -7.49 0.73 9.34
N THR A 10 -7.10 2.01 9.44
CA THR A 10 -7.96 3.14 9.07
C THR A 10 -8.47 3.04 7.63
N PHE A 11 -7.58 2.81 6.66
CA PHE A 11 -7.97 2.70 5.26
C PHE A 11 -8.82 1.46 4.97
N SER A 12 -8.51 0.32 5.60
CA SER A 12 -9.29 -0.91 5.43
C SER A 12 -10.70 -0.75 6.00
N GLU A 13 -10.81 -0.25 7.23
CA GLU A 13 -12.10 -0.01 7.89
C GLU A 13 -12.93 1.02 7.13
N TRP A 14 -12.32 2.11 6.65
CA TRP A 14 -13.00 3.12 5.86
C TRP A 14 -13.57 2.53 4.58
N TRP A 15 -12.77 1.78 3.82
CA TRP A 15 -13.17 1.20 2.54
C TRP A 15 -14.31 0.21 2.71
N GLU A 16 -14.19 -0.69 3.69
CA GLU A 16 -15.25 -1.65 4.03
C GLU A 16 -16.56 -0.93 4.40
N LYS A 17 -16.48 0.12 5.23
CA LYS A 17 -17.66 0.84 5.73
C LYS A 17 -18.24 1.87 4.77
N SER A 18 -17.50 2.31 3.76
CA SER A 18 -17.90 3.47 2.92
C SER A 18 -17.89 3.18 1.42
N ILE A 19 -17.16 2.16 0.95
CA ILE A 19 -16.91 1.89 -0.47
C ILE A 19 -17.40 0.50 -0.90
N ASP A 20 -17.20 -0.52 -0.07
CA ASP A 20 -17.52 -1.92 -0.41
C ASP A 20 -18.96 -2.32 -0.08
N LYS A 21 -19.67 -1.50 0.70
CA LYS A 21 -21.08 -1.77 1.01
C LYS A 21 -21.92 -1.92 -0.25
N ASP A 22 -22.78 -2.92 -0.26
CA ASP A 22 -23.76 -3.13 -1.32
C ASP A 22 -25.01 -2.25 -1.10
N ASP A 23 -24.81 -0.95 -0.94
CA ASP A 23 -25.88 0.04 -0.84
C ASP A 23 -25.77 1.11 -1.93
N GLY A 24 -26.88 1.79 -2.21
CA GLY A 24 -26.95 2.80 -3.27
C GLY A 24 -26.01 3.99 -3.03
N GLN A 25 -25.81 4.38 -1.77
CA GLN A 25 -24.96 5.53 -1.43
C GLN A 25 -23.48 5.19 -1.61
N ALA A 26 -23.02 4.03 -1.14
CA ALA A 26 -21.66 3.56 -1.31
C ALA A 26 -21.31 3.39 -2.79
N LYS A 27 -22.25 2.88 -3.61
CA LYS A 27 -22.10 2.82 -5.07
C LYS A 27 -21.97 4.23 -5.68
N ALA A 28 -22.77 5.19 -5.25
CA ALA A 28 -22.73 6.57 -5.73
C ALA A 28 -21.43 7.27 -5.34
N ASP A 29 -21.03 7.19 -4.07
CA ASP A 29 -19.80 7.79 -3.54
C ASP A 29 -18.56 7.20 -4.23
N ARG A 30 -18.52 5.88 -4.40
CA ARG A 30 -17.46 5.20 -5.15
C ARG A 30 -17.39 5.69 -6.60
N ALA A 31 -18.54 5.85 -7.27
CA ALA A 31 -18.59 6.35 -8.64
C ALA A 31 -18.15 7.82 -8.73
N ALA A 32 -18.52 8.65 -7.75
CA ALA A 32 -18.06 10.03 -7.64
C ALA A 32 -16.54 10.10 -7.47
N LEU A 33 -15.96 9.31 -6.55
CA LEU A 33 -14.51 9.23 -6.34
C LEU A 33 -13.76 8.73 -7.58
N CYS A 34 -14.31 7.73 -8.30
CA CYS A 34 -13.71 7.24 -9.54
C CYS A 34 -13.70 8.27 -10.68
N ARG A 35 -14.69 9.19 -10.69
CA ARG A 35 -14.84 10.24 -11.69
C ARG A 35 -14.15 11.53 -11.31
N LEU A 36 -13.80 11.70 -10.04
CA LEU A 36 -13.06 12.86 -9.57
C LEU A 36 -11.78 12.97 -10.41
N GLY A 37 -11.67 14.09 -11.09
CA GLY A 37 -10.60 14.36 -12.03
C GLY A 37 -9.47 15.16 -11.40
N VAL A 38 -8.54 15.56 -12.26
CA VAL A 38 -7.61 16.64 -11.97
C VAL A 38 -8.35 17.94 -12.28
N ALA A 39 -8.14 18.98 -11.46
CA ALA A 39 -8.67 20.30 -11.73
C ALA A 39 -7.92 20.92 -12.92
N ASP A 40 -8.39 20.63 -14.13
CA ASP A 40 -7.73 21.02 -15.39
C ASP A 40 -7.71 22.55 -15.62
N GLN A 41 -8.51 23.31 -14.86
CA GLN A 41 -8.53 24.78 -14.92
C GLN A 41 -7.52 25.45 -13.98
N VAL A 42 -6.72 24.68 -13.24
CA VAL A 42 -5.66 25.18 -12.37
C VAL A 42 -4.30 24.85 -12.99
N PHE A 43 -3.38 25.81 -13.00
CA PHE A 43 -1.99 25.59 -13.42
C PHE A 43 -1.03 25.88 -12.24
N PRO A 44 -0.23 24.89 -11.80
CA PRO A 44 -0.15 23.52 -12.30
C PRO A 44 -1.43 22.71 -11.99
N PRO A 45 -1.70 21.62 -12.75
CA PRO A 45 -2.85 20.75 -12.48
C PRO A 45 -2.77 20.18 -11.06
N ALA A 46 -3.90 20.16 -10.36
CA ALA A 46 -3.98 19.72 -8.97
C ALA A 46 -5.14 18.74 -8.75
N ILE A 47 -5.07 17.97 -7.66
CA ILE A 47 -6.18 17.10 -7.27
C ILE A 47 -7.33 17.98 -6.78
N ASP A 48 -8.56 17.71 -7.24
CA ASP A 48 -9.74 18.48 -6.82
C ASP A 48 -10.19 18.08 -5.41
N VAL A 49 -9.44 18.52 -4.40
CA VAL A 49 -9.73 18.26 -2.98
C VAL A 49 -11.08 18.90 -2.58
N ALA A 50 -11.41 20.08 -3.12
CA ALA A 50 -12.68 20.73 -2.88
C ALA A 50 -13.85 19.86 -3.37
N GLY A 51 -13.75 19.32 -4.59
CA GLY A 51 -14.66 18.33 -5.12
C GLY A 51 -14.71 17.06 -4.28
N ALA A 52 -13.57 16.55 -3.82
CA ALA A 52 -13.50 15.38 -2.94
C ALA A 52 -14.30 15.60 -1.64
N LEU A 53 -14.21 16.78 -1.01
CA LEU A 53 -14.93 17.13 0.21
C LEU A 53 -16.46 17.16 0.04
N THR A 54 -16.96 17.26 -1.19
CA THR A 54 -18.39 17.14 -1.47
C THR A 54 -18.90 15.69 -1.42
N ILE A 55 -18.00 14.70 -1.44
CA ILE A 55 -18.34 13.27 -1.43
C ILE A 55 -18.42 12.74 0.01
N GLY A 56 -19.50 12.01 0.33
CA GLY A 56 -19.76 11.49 1.67
C GLY A 56 -18.65 10.59 2.20
N ALA A 57 -18.28 9.57 1.44
CA ALA A 57 -17.20 8.65 1.78
C ALA A 57 -15.87 9.37 2.04
N PHE A 58 -15.51 10.40 1.26
CA PHE A 58 -14.27 11.14 1.48
C PHE A 58 -14.31 11.94 2.78
N ARG A 59 -15.41 12.62 3.10
CA ARG A 59 -15.56 13.33 4.39
C ARG A 59 -15.42 12.38 5.58
N THR A 60 -15.92 11.15 5.46
CA THR A 60 -15.75 10.13 6.50
C THR A 60 -14.27 9.79 6.69
N LEU A 61 -13.53 9.54 5.61
CA LEU A 61 -12.08 9.28 5.67
C LEU A 61 -11.32 10.47 6.25
N TYR A 62 -11.59 11.67 5.73
CA TYR A 62 -10.99 12.93 6.19
C TYR A 62 -11.18 13.14 7.69
N ARG A 63 -12.37 12.84 8.21
CA ARG A 63 -12.67 12.92 9.64
C ARG A 63 -11.94 11.85 10.44
N GLN A 64 -11.91 10.60 9.98
CA GLN A 64 -11.19 9.52 10.65
C GLN A 64 -9.69 9.81 10.75
N ILE A 65 -9.10 10.32 9.67
CA ILE A 65 -7.68 10.68 9.63
C ILE A 65 -7.41 11.89 10.54
N ASN A 66 -8.27 12.91 10.57
CA ASN A 66 -8.11 14.05 11.49
C ASN A 66 -8.34 13.72 12.97
N GLN A 67 -9.20 12.75 13.28
CA GLN A 67 -9.46 12.32 14.66
C GLN A 67 -8.31 11.49 15.24
N ARG A 68 -7.56 10.81 14.39
CA ARG A 68 -6.36 10.08 14.81
C ARG A 68 -5.21 11.07 14.90
N GLU A 69 -4.51 11.12 16.03
CA GLU A 69 -3.33 11.98 16.20
C GLU A 69 -2.15 11.64 15.27
N ILE A 70 -2.33 10.66 14.38
CA ILE A 70 -1.40 10.23 13.33
C ILE A 70 -0.95 11.40 12.46
N LEU A 71 -1.76 12.45 12.30
CA LEU A 71 -1.46 13.60 11.45
C LEU A 71 -0.48 14.62 12.02
N LYS A 72 -0.08 14.54 13.31
CA LYS A 72 0.81 15.56 13.91
C LYS A 72 2.10 15.73 13.11
N ASP A 73 2.58 14.64 12.50
CA ASP A 73 3.82 14.61 11.72
C ASP A 73 3.61 14.90 10.21
N PHE A 74 2.37 14.84 9.71
CA PHE A 74 2.03 14.94 8.28
C PHE A 74 1.26 16.21 7.89
N ARG A 75 0.96 17.10 8.85
CA ARG A 75 0.13 18.31 8.64
C ARG A 75 0.81 19.44 7.85
N THR A 76 2.02 19.23 7.37
CA THR A 76 2.72 20.16 6.49
C THR A 76 2.70 19.65 5.04
N GLY A 77 2.44 20.55 4.09
CA GLY A 77 2.47 20.22 2.65
C GLY A 77 1.16 19.70 2.07
N ASP A 78 1.27 18.81 1.09
CA ASP A 78 0.23 18.29 0.17
C ASP A 78 -0.56 17.08 0.73
N TRP A 79 -0.74 17.00 2.05
CA TRP A 79 -1.33 15.81 2.68
C TRP A 79 -2.80 15.59 2.29
N GLU A 80 -3.56 16.66 2.07
CA GLU A 80 -4.95 16.57 1.61
C GLU A 80 -5.03 16.04 0.18
N ASP A 81 -4.13 16.48 -0.70
CA ASP A 81 -3.99 15.93 -2.04
C ASP A 81 -3.68 14.43 -1.98
N ARG A 82 -2.69 14.02 -1.18
CA ARG A 82 -2.34 12.59 -1.03
C ARG A 82 -3.49 11.76 -0.44
N LEU A 83 -4.27 12.34 0.47
CA LEU A 83 -5.45 11.67 1.01
C LEU A 83 -6.54 11.50 -0.07
N ALA A 84 -6.77 12.53 -0.88
CA ALA A 84 -7.67 12.47 -2.03
C ALA A 84 -7.19 11.43 -3.05
N VAL A 85 -5.89 11.40 -3.38
CA VAL A 85 -5.29 10.36 -4.25
C VAL A 85 -5.57 8.97 -3.69
N ALA A 86 -5.30 8.73 -2.40
CA ALA A 86 -5.55 7.43 -1.79
C ALA A 86 -7.03 7.03 -1.91
N ALA A 87 -7.96 7.94 -1.60
CA ALA A 87 -9.39 7.68 -1.70
C ALA A 87 -9.85 7.37 -3.14
N MET A 88 -9.39 8.16 -4.13
CA MET A 88 -9.70 8.00 -5.55
C MET A 88 -9.16 6.67 -6.12
N VAL A 89 -7.98 6.25 -5.67
CA VAL A 89 -7.38 4.97 -6.09
C VAL A 89 -8.11 3.80 -5.42
N LEU A 90 -8.36 3.87 -4.12
CA LEU A 90 -9.06 2.81 -3.39
C LEU A 90 -10.52 2.63 -3.83
N ALA A 91 -11.19 3.68 -4.30
CA ALA A 91 -12.53 3.58 -4.89
C ALA A 91 -12.58 2.67 -6.14
N GLN A 92 -11.44 2.40 -6.77
CA GLN A 92 -11.36 1.52 -7.94
C GLN A 92 -11.18 0.05 -7.56
N VAL A 93 -10.70 -0.23 -6.34
CA VAL A 93 -10.54 -1.58 -5.81
C VAL A 93 -11.92 -2.22 -5.61
N ARG A 94 -12.02 -3.51 -5.94
CA ARG A 94 -13.25 -4.31 -5.85
C ARG A 94 -13.13 -5.44 -4.84
N THR A 95 -11.92 -5.88 -4.55
CA THR A 95 -11.65 -6.96 -3.61
C THR A 95 -10.43 -6.60 -2.79
N ASN A 96 -10.58 -6.67 -1.47
CA ASN A 96 -9.48 -6.46 -0.53
C ASN A 96 -8.68 -7.76 -0.35
N THR A 97 -7.38 -7.74 -0.66
CA THR A 97 -6.49 -8.91 -0.60
C THR A 97 -5.31 -8.68 0.36
N PRO A 98 -5.52 -8.74 1.69
CA PRO A 98 -4.53 -8.29 2.67
C PRO A 98 -3.29 -9.19 2.83
N SER A 99 -3.21 -10.32 2.13
CA SER A 99 -2.15 -11.33 2.30
C SER A 99 -0.75 -10.87 1.87
N HIS A 100 -0.66 -9.88 0.97
CA HIS A 100 0.59 -9.37 0.44
C HIS A 100 0.62 -7.84 0.45
N THR A 101 1.80 -7.25 0.30
CA THR A 101 1.92 -5.81 0.04
C THR A 101 1.61 -5.51 -1.43
N THR A 102 1.13 -4.31 -1.72
CA THR A 102 0.81 -3.88 -3.09
C THR A 102 2.02 -4.03 -4.00
N ALA A 103 3.19 -3.57 -3.55
CA ALA A 103 4.42 -3.62 -4.32
C ALA A 103 4.90 -5.05 -4.60
N ALA A 104 4.74 -5.97 -3.63
CA ALA A 104 5.07 -7.39 -3.85
C ALA A 104 4.16 -8.02 -4.92
N LEU A 105 2.85 -7.74 -4.88
CA LEU A 105 1.92 -8.21 -5.91
C LEU A 105 2.30 -7.67 -7.30
N LEU A 106 2.63 -6.38 -7.41
CA LEU A 106 3.07 -5.78 -8.66
C LEU A 106 4.38 -6.38 -9.19
N GLY A 107 5.25 -6.85 -8.30
CA GLY A 107 6.49 -7.55 -8.62
C GLY A 107 6.27 -8.94 -9.23
N GLY A 108 5.09 -9.54 -9.05
CA GLY A 108 4.78 -10.89 -9.54
C GLY A 108 5.66 -11.97 -8.93
N ASP A 109 5.49 -13.21 -9.40
CA ASP A 109 6.40 -14.34 -9.14
C ASP A 109 7.45 -14.44 -10.27
N ASP A 110 8.65 -14.91 -9.92
CA ASP A 110 9.99 -14.66 -10.49
C ASP A 110 10.19 -14.65 -12.03
N ASP A 111 9.22 -15.08 -12.84
CA ASP A 111 9.35 -15.12 -14.30
C ASP A 111 8.76 -13.91 -15.04
N THR A 112 7.77 -13.20 -14.48
CA THR A 112 7.25 -11.97 -15.11
C THR A 112 6.52 -11.06 -14.11
N PRO A 113 7.01 -9.83 -13.87
CA PRO A 113 6.31 -8.89 -13.00
C PRO A 113 4.99 -8.43 -13.61
N LEU A 114 3.93 -8.35 -12.78
CA LEU A 114 2.62 -7.82 -13.21
C LEU A 114 2.74 -6.38 -13.73
N MET A 115 3.59 -5.57 -13.09
CA MET A 115 3.93 -4.23 -13.56
C MET A 115 5.36 -4.22 -14.07
N ALA A 116 5.55 -3.97 -15.37
CA ALA A 116 6.90 -3.86 -15.95
C ALA A 116 7.79 -2.88 -15.17
N GLU A 117 9.07 -3.23 -14.98
CA GLU A 117 10.00 -2.51 -14.12
C GLU A 117 10.15 -1.03 -14.48
N SER A 118 10.17 -0.69 -15.78
CA SER A 118 10.24 0.70 -16.24
C SER A 118 9.05 1.54 -15.75
N ARG A 119 7.85 0.96 -15.71
CA ARG A 119 6.65 1.60 -15.16
C ARG A 119 6.72 1.70 -13.64
N PHE A 120 7.20 0.65 -12.98
CA PHE A 120 7.36 0.66 -11.53
C PHE A 120 8.38 1.74 -11.08
N ARG A 121 9.51 1.88 -11.78
CA ARG A 121 10.47 2.97 -11.55
C ARG A 121 9.84 4.35 -11.77
N ARG A 122 8.92 4.49 -12.73
CA ARG A 122 8.16 5.74 -12.92
C ARG A 122 7.23 6.02 -11.74
N LEU A 123 6.50 5.02 -11.25
CA LEU A 123 5.69 5.14 -10.04
C LEU A 123 6.54 5.59 -8.84
N LEU A 124 7.70 4.96 -8.62
CA LEU A 124 8.64 5.38 -7.57
C LEU A 124 9.18 6.80 -7.75
N ARG A 125 9.13 7.40 -8.94
CA ARG A 125 9.59 8.78 -9.16
C ARG A 125 8.48 9.81 -9.05
N ALA A 126 7.22 9.39 -8.95
CA ALA A 126 6.09 10.29 -8.76
C ALA A 126 6.25 11.04 -7.43
N LYS A 127 6.42 12.36 -7.52
CA LYS A 127 6.49 13.28 -6.37
C LYS A 127 5.24 14.14 -6.25
N ASP A 128 4.62 14.44 -7.39
CA ASP A 128 3.42 15.23 -7.48
C ASP A 128 2.17 14.33 -7.32
N PRO A 129 1.14 14.77 -6.58
CA PRO A 129 -0.09 13.99 -6.37
C PRO A 129 -0.79 13.55 -7.66
N VAL A 130 -0.77 14.36 -8.72
CA VAL A 130 -1.43 14.04 -10.00
C VAL A 130 -0.71 12.89 -10.71
N ASP A 131 0.63 12.92 -10.79
CA ASP A 131 1.38 11.80 -11.37
C ASP A 131 1.27 10.55 -10.47
N LEU A 132 1.28 10.71 -9.14
CA LEU A 132 1.08 9.59 -8.21
C LEU A 132 -0.28 8.91 -8.45
N TRP A 133 -1.37 9.68 -8.52
CA TRP A 133 -2.69 9.17 -8.85
C TRP A 133 -2.71 8.43 -10.19
N ALA A 134 -2.12 9.04 -11.23
CA ALA A 134 -2.11 8.46 -12.57
C ALA A 134 -1.37 7.11 -12.61
N GLN A 135 -0.22 6.99 -11.92
CA GLN A 135 0.53 5.74 -11.85
C GLN A 135 -0.15 4.71 -10.94
N ALA A 136 -0.65 5.11 -9.77
CA ALA A 136 -1.31 4.22 -8.82
C ALA A 136 -2.61 3.63 -9.40
N ARG A 137 -3.37 4.43 -10.15
CA ARG A 137 -4.55 3.95 -10.90
C ARG A 137 -4.20 2.82 -11.86
N ARG A 138 -3.09 2.94 -12.60
CA ARG A 138 -2.61 1.88 -13.51
C ARG A 138 -2.18 0.64 -12.75
N ALA A 139 -1.52 0.80 -11.61
CA ALA A 139 -1.14 -0.31 -10.75
C ALA A 139 -2.36 -1.12 -10.29
N VAL A 140 -3.42 -0.46 -9.79
CA VAL A 140 -4.67 -1.14 -9.42
C VAL A 140 -5.33 -1.84 -10.61
N ALA A 141 -5.28 -1.25 -11.80
CA ALA A 141 -5.80 -1.89 -13.01
C ALA A 141 -5.03 -3.17 -13.38
N LEU A 142 -3.69 -3.17 -13.25
CA LEU A 142 -2.85 -4.37 -13.46
C LEU A 142 -3.15 -5.47 -12.44
N LEU A 143 -3.47 -5.08 -11.21
CA LEU A 143 -3.94 -5.98 -10.15
C LEU A 143 -5.40 -6.43 -10.35
N LYS A 144 -6.02 -6.17 -11.50
CA LYS A 144 -7.43 -6.50 -11.79
C LYS A 144 -8.41 -5.98 -10.74
N ARG A 145 -8.07 -4.86 -10.08
CA ARG A 145 -8.82 -4.25 -8.97
C ARG A 145 -8.87 -5.08 -7.69
N GLU A 146 -7.92 -6.01 -7.51
CA GLU A 146 -7.74 -6.81 -6.30
C GLU A 146 -6.46 -6.33 -5.59
N ALA A 147 -6.60 -5.63 -4.46
CA ALA A 147 -5.44 -5.03 -3.80
C ALA A 147 -5.57 -5.05 -2.27
N PRO A 148 -4.45 -5.08 -1.53
CA PRO A 148 -4.43 -4.92 -0.08
C PRO A 148 -4.78 -3.47 0.28
N VAL A 149 -6.06 -3.20 0.52
CA VAL A 149 -6.61 -1.84 0.68
C VAL A 149 -5.87 -1.05 1.75
N GLY A 150 -5.60 -1.66 2.89
CA GLY A 150 -4.88 -1.01 4.00
C GLY A 150 -3.45 -0.61 3.63
N ASP A 151 -2.68 -1.53 3.04
CA ASP A 151 -1.31 -1.25 2.61
C ASP A 151 -1.28 -0.20 1.49
N LEU A 152 -2.14 -0.34 0.47
CA LEU A 152 -2.23 0.59 -0.65
C LEU A 152 -2.59 2.01 -0.18
N GLY A 153 -3.65 2.14 0.62
CA GLY A 153 -4.12 3.43 1.12
C GLY A 153 -3.08 4.14 1.98
N ALA A 154 -2.51 3.42 2.95
CA ALA A 154 -1.48 3.97 3.82
C ALA A 154 -0.23 4.38 3.03
N SER A 155 0.19 3.58 2.06
CA SER A 155 1.34 3.89 1.21
C SER A 155 1.15 5.15 0.39
N LEU A 156 0.00 5.30 -0.27
CA LEU A 156 -0.28 6.48 -1.10
C LEU A 156 -0.38 7.74 -0.25
N PHE A 157 -0.94 7.62 0.96
CA PHE A 157 -1.02 8.73 1.90
C PHE A 157 0.36 9.18 2.39
N THR A 158 1.23 8.23 2.73
CA THR A 158 2.59 8.51 3.24
C THR A 158 3.66 8.43 2.15
N TRP A 159 3.33 8.83 0.91
CA TRP A 159 4.21 8.65 -0.25
C TRP A 159 5.47 9.52 -0.24
N ASP A 160 6.45 9.10 0.57
CA ASP A 160 7.73 9.77 0.79
C ASP A 160 8.92 8.87 0.38
N ALA A 161 10.14 9.31 0.69
CA ALA A 161 11.34 8.53 0.38
C ALA A 161 11.38 7.16 1.08
N HIS A 162 10.84 7.07 2.31
CA HIS A 162 10.80 5.84 3.08
C HIS A 162 9.79 4.85 2.47
N THR A 163 8.57 5.29 2.16
CA THR A 163 7.56 4.46 1.51
C THR A 163 8.02 3.96 0.15
N ARG A 164 8.64 4.83 -0.66
CA ARG A 164 9.22 4.42 -1.95
C ARG A 164 10.33 3.37 -1.81
N ARG A 165 11.20 3.51 -0.81
CA ARG A 165 12.25 2.52 -0.52
C ARG A 165 11.64 1.18 -0.09
N ARG A 166 10.60 1.20 0.73
CA ARG A 166 9.86 -0.01 1.12
C ARG A 166 9.22 -0.69 -0.09
N TRP A 167 8.57 0.08 -0.96
CA TRP A 167 7.98 -0.42 -2.20
C TRP A 167 9.02 -1.03 -3.13
N ALA A 168 10.17 -0.38 -3.31
CA ALA A 168 11.31 -0.94 -4.04
C ALA A 168 11.73 -2.31 -3.49
N GLY A 169 11.96 -2.40 -2.18
CA GLY A 169 12.37 -3.66 -1.54
C GLY A 169 11.36 -4.79 -1.72
N ALA A 170 10.06 -4.49 -1.60
CA ALA A 170 9.00 -5.47 -1.78
C ALA A 170 8.84 -5.92 -3.25
N TYR A 171 8.92 -4.99 -4.20
CA TYR A 171 8.78 -5.30 -5.63
C TYR A 171 9.92 -6.17 -6.17
N TRP A 172 11.17 -5.83 -5.83
CA TRP A 172 12.35 -6.60 -6.24
C TRP A 172 12.71 -7.73 -5.27
N ARG A 173 11.85 -8.01 -4.26
CA ARG A 173 12.06 -9.06 -3.25
C ARG A 173 13.44 -9.00 -2.61
N LEU A 174 13.93 -7.78 -2.35
CA LEU A 174 15.26 -7.55 -1.75
C LEU A 174 15.31 -7.95 -0.26
N GLN A 175 14.19 -8.40 0.30
CA GLN A 175 14.15 -9.08 1.59
C GLN A 175 14.20 -10.59 1.31
N ALA A 176 15.23 -11.25 1.84
CA ALA A 176 15.44 -12.69 1.74
C ALA A 176 14.18 -13.48 2.12
N PRO A 177 13.95 -14.67 1.51
CA PRO A 177 12.94 -15.58 2.00
C PRO A 177 13.17 -15.81 3.50
N ALA A 178 12.10 -15.79 4.29
CA ALA A 178 12.16 -16.17 5.69
C ALA A 178 12.89 -17.51 5.77
N GLU A 179 14.01 -17.56 6.50
CA GLU A 179 14.72 -18.80 6.73
C GLU A 179 13.74 -19.86 7.24
N ASP A 180 13.86 -21.00 6.59
CA ASP A 180 13.21 -22.27 6.82
C ASP A 180 13.20 -22.62 8.31
N GLN A 181 12.09 -22.34 9.02
CA GLN A 181 11.84 -22.87 10.37
C GLN A 181 11.38 -24.33 10.31
N SER A 182 12.03 -25.14 9.49
CA SER A 182 11.84 -26.59 9.42
C SER A 182 13.14 -27.30 9.08
N ALA A 183 14.10 -27.21 9.99
CA ALA A 183 15.09 -28.26 10.18
C ALA A 183 15.05 -28.72 11.65
N PRO A 184 14.66 -29.98 11.96
CA PRO A 184 14.77 -30.50 13.31
C PRO A 184 16.24 -30.85 13.55
N SER A 185 16.96 -30.00 14.28
CA SER A 185 18.33 -30.30 14.72
C SER A 185 18.40 -30.37 16.24
N ALA A 186 18.05 -31.54 16.77
CA ALA A 186 18.58 -32.03 18.04
C ALA A 186 18.50 -33.56 18.09
N ALA A 187 19.21 -34.23 17.17
CA ALA A 187 19.61 -35.62 17.37
C ALA A 187 21.09 -35.63 17.76
N VAL A 188 21.32 -35.85 19.06
CA VAL A 188 22.35 -36.67 19.68
C VAL A 188 23.73 -36.65 19.01
N LEU A 189 24.75 -36.20 19.75
CA LEU A 189 26.02 -36.93 19.91
C LEU A 189 26.79 -36.34 21.10
N SER A 190 26.74 -37.05 22.22
CA SER A 190 27.59 -36.83 23.39
C SER A 190 29.07 -37.08 23.02
N PRO A 191 30.04 -36.34 23.57
CA PRO A 191 31.45 -36.67 23.42
C PRO A 191 31.85 -37.80 24.38
N THR A 192 32.29 -38.93 23.84
CA THR A 192 33.02 -39.97 24.60
C THR A 192 34.50 -39.58 24.66
N PRO A 193 35.20 -39.67 25.81
CA PRO A 193 36.62 -39.33 25.89
C PRO A 193 37.49 -40.44 25.28
N LEU A 194 38.41 -40.06 24.39
CA LEU A 194 39.39 -40.98 23.81
C LEU A 194 40.59 -41.12 24.75
N SER A 195 40.85 -42.34 25.19
CA SER A 195 42.05 -42.73 25.93
C SER A 195 43.32 -42.54 25.09
N THR A 196 44.35 -41.97 25.72
CA THR A 196 45.71 -41.82 25.20
C THR A 196 46.38 -43.20 25.06
N LEU A 197 46.87 -43.52 23.86
CA LEU A 197 47.61 -44.76 23.58
C LEU A 197 49.04 -44.42 23.10
N GLY A 198 50.01 -45.06 23.77
CA GLY A 198 51.40 -45.34 23.42
C GLY A 198 52.17 -44.48 22.40
N ALA A 199 53.32 -43.96 22.85
CA ALA A 199 54.48 -43.68 22.00
C ALA A 199 55.57 -44.76 22.25
N PRO A 200 56.42 -45.08 21.26
CA PRO A 200 57.31 -46.24 21.24
C PRO A 200 58.48 -46.19 22.23
#